data_AF-A0A2A6BXX4-F1
#
_entry.id   AF-A0A2A6BXX4-F1
#
_cell.length_a   1.000
_cell.length_b   1.000
_cell.length_c   1.000
_cell.angle_alpha   90.00
_cell.angle_beta   90.00
_cell.angle_gamma   90.00
#
_symmetry.space_group_name_H-M   'P 1'
#
loop_
_entity.id
_entity.type
_entity.pdbx_description
1 polymer ?
#
loop_
_entity_poly.entity_id
_entity_poly.type
_entity_poly.pdbx_seq_one_letter_code
_entity_poly.pdbx_strand_id
1 'polypeptide(L)'
;MDKSATSDHRTQTANGVITKLEGNYGLINNALFFDTNVISGVRPSIGDRVTYTTTFNPSAHPALQWTVDRVVKLTSDAVGE
;
A
#
# COMPACT_ATOMS: atom_id res chain seq x y z
N MET A 1 -28.05 -17.89 11.07
CA MET A 1 -27.62 -18.30 9.72
C MET A 1 -27.10 -17.05 9.05
N ASP A 2 -25.79 -16.87 9.10
CA ASP A 2 -25.13 -15.62 8.73
C ASP A 2 -24.02 -16.03 7.77
N LYS A 3 -24.35 -16.04 6.48
CA LYS A 3 -23.45 -16.45 5.40
C LYS A 3 -22.91 -15.16 4.76
N SER A 4 -21.61 -14.89 4.85
CA SER A 4 -20.76 -14.06 3.96
C SER A 4 -19.38 -13.87 4.66
N ALA A 5 -18.20 -14.25 4.16
CA ALA A 5 -17.78 -14.78 2.88
C ALA A 5 -16.55 -15.70 3.07
N THR A 6 -16.54 -16.77 2.29
CA THR A 6 -15.40 -17.66 2.01
C THR A 6 -14.29 -16.92 1.26
N SER A 7 -13.04 -17.35 1.52
CA SER A 7 -11.76 -16.88 0.96
C SER A 7 -11.06 -15.85 1.84
N ASP A 8 -10.01 -16.29 2.54
CA ASP A 8 -9.13 -15.50 3.42
C ASP A 8 -8.27 -14.49 2.63
N HIS A 9 -8.90 -13.69 1.77
CA HIS A 9 -8.27 -12.53 1.16
C HIS A 9 -8.38 -11.37 2.14
N ARG A 10 -7.52 -11.38 3.17
CA ARG A 10 -7.44 -10.28 4.13
C ARG A 10 -6.77 -9.09 3.46
N THR A 11 -7.57 -8.13 3.01
CA THR A 11 -7.09 -6.81 2.61
C THR A 11 -6.99 -5.89 3.83
N GLN A 12 -5.88 -5.17 3.99
CA GLN A 12 -5.68 -4.20 5.05
C GLN A 12 -5.20 -2.86 4.48
N THR A 13 -5.78 -1.77 4.97
CA THR A 13 -5.34 -0.41 4.67
C THR A 13 -4.58 0.17 5.86
N ALA A 14 -3.41 0.75 5.60
CA ALA A 14 -2.56 1.38 6.60
C ALA A 14 -1.87 2.62 6.02
N ASN A 15 -1.26 3.42 6.90
CA ASN A 15 -0.45 4.57 6.51
C ASN A 15 1.05 4.27 6.66
N GLY A 16 1.86 4.91 5.84
CA GLY A 16 3.32 4.80 5.93
C GLY A 16 4.03 5.96 5.25
N VAL A 17 5.36 5.89 5.23
CA VAL A 17 6.22 6.88 4.59
C VAL A 17 6.98 6.25 3.46
N ILE A 18 7.07 6.94 2.32
CA ILE A 18 7.96 6.53 1.23
C ILE A 18 9.40 6.72 1.67
N THR A 19 10.15 5.63 1.70
CA THR A 19 11.56 5.59 2.12
C THR A 19 12.50 5.40 0.94
N LYS A 20 12.00 4.83 -0.17
CA LYS A 20 12.69 4.75 -1.45
C LYS A 20 11.69 4.86 -2.58
N LEU A 21 12.09 5.50 -3.67
CA LEU A 21 11.33 5.53 -4.92
C LEU A 21 12.30 5.63 -6.09
N GLU A 22 12.39 4.55 -6.84
CA GLU A 22 13.17 4.44 -8.08
C GLU A 22 12.20 4.22 -9.24
N GLY A 23 12.59 4.52 -10.48
CA GLY A 23 11.69 4.64 -11.64
C GLY A 23 10.46 3.74 -11.67
N ASN A 24 10.61 2.44 -11.39
CA ASN A 24 9.51 1.46 -11.45
C ASN A 24 9.07 0.90 -10.08
N TYR A 25 9.75 1.21 -8.97
CA TYR A 25 9.43 0.62 -7.67
C TYR A 25 9.65 1.57 -6.50
N GLY A 26 9.04 1.28 -5.35
CA GLY A 26 9.28 2.00 -4.11
C GLY A 26 9.28 1.12 -2.87
N LEU A 27 9.66 1.72 -1.74
CA LEU A 27 9.62 1.13 -0.41
C LEU A 27 8.86 2.03 0.56
N ILE A 28 7.96 1.43 1.32
CA ILE A 28 7.24 2.06 2.43
C ILE A 28 7.86 1.58 3.74
N ASN A 29 8.18 2.50 4.65
CA ASN A 29 8.77 2.21 5.97
C ASN A 29 10.00 1.28 5.94
N ASN A 30 10.84 1.35 4.89
CA ASN A 30 12.01 0.49 4.66
C ASN A 30 11.71 -1.03 4.58
N ALA A 31 10.44 -1.45 4.48
CA ALA A 31 10.06 -2.86 4.57
C ALA A 31 9.10 -3.31 3.46
N LEU A 32 8.14 -2.46 3.07
CA LEU A 32 7.09 -2.83 2.12
C LEU A 32 7.47 -2.38 0.71
N PHE A 33 7.80 -3.35 -0.13
CA PHE A 33 8.04 -3.12 -1.56
C PHE A 33 6.71 -2.94 -2.30
N PHE A 34 6.68 -2.01 -3.26
CA PHE A 34 5.57 -1.86 -4.19
C PHE A 34 6.07 -1.47 -5.58
N ASP A 35 5.34 -1.90 -6.61
CA ASP A 35 5.56 -1.43 -7.98
C ASP A 35 4.87 -0.07 -8.18
N THR A 36 5.49 0.85 -8.92
CA THR A 36 4.91 2.18 -9.13
C THR A 36 3.58 2.17 -9.88
N ASN A 37 3.22 1.08 -10.56
CA ASN A 37 1.92 0.92 -11.23
C ASN A 37 0.74 0.84 -10.25
N VAL A 38 0.98 0.54 -8.98
CA VAL A 38 -0.09 0.54 -7.94
C VAL A 38 -0.35 1.93 -7.36
N ILE A 39 0.39 2.95 -7.79
CA ILE A 39 0.19 4.33 -7.37
C ILE A 39 -1.07 4.87 -8.04
N SER A 40 -2.00 5.36 -7.22
CA SER A 40 -3.24 5.97 -7.68
C SER A 40 -3.22 7.46 -7.37
N GLY A 41 -3.41 8.29 -8.41
CA GLY A 41 -3.43 9.74 -8.30
C GLY A 41 -2.02 10.36 -8.36
N VAL A 42 -1.70 11.24 -7.41
CA VAL A 42 -0.43 11.97 -7.40
C VAL A 42 0.72 11.04 -7.01
N ARG A 43 1.78 11.05 -7.82
CA ARG A 43 3.00 10.28 -7.54
C ARG A 43 3.70 10.83 -6.29
N PRO A 44 3.85 10.04 -5.20
CA PRO A 44 4.56 10.49 -4.00
C PRO A 44 6.06 10.61 -4.25
N SER A 45 6.75 11.34 -3.37
CA SER A 45 8.22 11.45 -3.31
C SER A 45 8.76 10.81 -2.04
N ILE A 46 10.07 10.61 -1.95
CA ILE A 46 10.72 10.13 -0.72
C ILE A 46 10.41 11.12 0.42
N GLY A 47 9.96 10.60 1.56
CA GLY A 47 9.51 11.37 2.72
C GLY A 47 8.01 11.67 2.76
N ASP A 48 7.27 11.49 1.66
CA ASP A 48 5.82 11.68 1.66
C ASP A 48 5.11 10.60 2.49
N ARG A 49 4.05 11.02 3.21
CA ARG A 49 3.10 10.09 3.80
C ARG A 49 2.15 9.57 2.74
N VAL A 50 1.85 8.28 2.82
CA VAL A 50 0.94 7.59 1.91
C VAL A 50 -0.02 6.71 2.71
N THR A 51 -1.21 6.53 2.17
CA THR A 51 -2.11 5.43 2.54
C THR A 51 -1.91 4.31 1.54
N TYR A 52 -1.73 3.09 2.03
CA TYR A 52 -1.53 1.92 1.18
C TYR A 52 -2.48 0.79 1.59
N THR A 53 -2.92 0.01 0.60
CA THR A 53 -3.71 -1.20 0.80
C THR A 53 -2.85 -2.40 0.46
N THR A 54 -2.83 -3.38 1.36
CA THR A 54 -2.14 -4.67 1.18
C THR A 54 -3.15 -5.80 1.16
N THR A 55 -2.82 -6.84 0.41
CA THR A 55 -3.57 -8.10 0.39
C THR A 55 -2.68 -9.21 0.92
N PHE A 56 -3.22 -9.98 1.87
CA PHE A 56 -2.57 -11.17 2.39
C PHE A 56 -2.77 -12.37 1.45
N ASN A 57 -1.65 -13.00 1.10
CA ASN A 57 -1.58 -14.13 0.21
C ASN A 57 -0.97 -15.32 0.98
N PRO A 58 -1.80 -16.22 1.55
CA PRO A 58 -1.29 -17.32 2.39
C PRO A 58 -0.41 -18.30 1.62
N SER A 59 -0.57 -18.40 0.30
CA SER A 59 0.20 -19.27 -0.59
C SER A 59 1.55 -18.67 -1.03
N ALA A 60 1.81 -17.39 -0.75
CA ALA A 60 3.07 -16.75 -1.10
C ALA A 60 4.18 -17.10 -0.09
N HIS A 61 5.44 -16.91 -0.49
CA HIS A 61 6.58 -17.06 0.42
C HIS A 61 6.39 -16.18 1.67
N PRO A 62 6.78 -16.60 2.89
CA PRO A 62 6.53 -15.86 4.14
C PRO A 62 6.99 -14.38 4.10
N ALA A 63 8.08 -14.10 3.41
CA ALA A 63 8.59 -12.73 3.22
C ALA A 63 7.76 -11.86 2.24
N LEU A 64 6.85 -12.47 1.47
CA LEU A 64 6.05 -11.87 0.39
C LEU A 64 4.55 -12.11 0.58
N GLN A 65 4.13 -12.53 1.78
CA GLN A 65 2.72 -12.77 2.08
C GLN A 65 1.87 -11.50 1.97
N TRP A 66 2.48 -10.33 2.10
CA TRP A 66 1.81 -9.04 1.96
C TRP A 66 2.20 -8.42 0.63
N THR A 67 1.22 -8.27 -0.25
CA THR A 67 1.40 -7.56 -1.53
C THR A 67 0.71 -6.21 -1.45
N VAL A 68 1.37 -5.13 -1.87
CA VAL A 68 0.76 -3.81 -1.95
C VAL A 68 -0.07 -3.72 -3.22
N ASP A 69 -1.38 -3.52 -3.06
CA ASP A 69 -2.35 -3.43 -4.16
C ASP A 69 -2.58 -1.98 -4.61
N ARG A 70 -2.46 -1.04 -3.67
CA ARG A 70 -2.71 0.39 -3.92
C ARG A 70 -1.88 1.29 -3.04
N VAL A 71 -1.39 2.39 -3.59
CA VAL A 71 -0.71 3.47 -2.87
C VAL A 71 -1.33 4.82 -3.26
N VAL A 72 -1.71 5.62 -2.27
CA VAL A 72 -2.26 6.97 -2.46
C VAL A 72 -1.47 7.95 -1.60
N LYS A 73 -0.97 9.03 -2.20
CA LYS A 73 -0.32 10.11 -1.45
C LYS A 73 -1.33 10.77 -0.52
N LEU A 74 -0.96 10.88 0.76
CA LEU A 74 -1.71 11.71 1.71
C LEU A 74 -1.39 13.17 1.40
N THR A 75 -2.25 13.82 0.65
CA THR A 75 -2.20 15.27 0.48
C THR A 75 -2.71 15.92 1.76
N SER A 76 -1.92 16.83 2.33
CA SER A 76 -2.32 17.67 3.46
C SER A 76 -3.41 18.70 3.11
N ASP A 77 -4.13 18.50 2.01
CA ASP A 77 -5.22 19.37 1.52
C ASP A 77 -6.51 19.17 2.32
N ALA A 78 -6.37 19.01 3.64
CA ALA A 78 -7.41 19.35 4.61
C ALA A 78 -7.17 20.78 5.14
N VAL A 79 -6.76 21.69 4.25
CA VAL A 79 -6.83 23.13 4.47
C VAL A 79 -7.72 23.67 3.37
N GLY A 80 -8.99 23.84 3.69
CA GLY A 80 -9.93 24.51 2.83
C GLY A 80 -11.36 24.02 3.02
N GLU A 81 -11.97 24.37 4.16
CA GLU A 81 -13.22 25.16 4.22
C GLU A 81 -13.22 25.99 5.51
#